data_AF-E6X1C3-F1
#
_entry.id   AF-E6X1C3-F1
#
_cell.length_a   1.000
_cell.length_b   1.000
_cell.length_c   1.000
_cell.angle_alpha   90.00
_cell.angle_beta   90.00
_cell.angle_gamma   90.00
#
_symmetry.space_group_name_H-M   'P 1'
#
loop_
_entity.id
_entity.type
_entity.pdbx_description
1 polymer ?
#
loop_
_entity_poly.entity_id
_entity_poly.type
_entity_poly.pdbx_seq_one_letter_code
_entity_poly.pdbx_strand_id
1 'polypeptide(L)'
;MTVVIIVALVLYGVIESLRKRANEHSIHQSPSSLISKPSIDRDKAREELRQIDTPEYLYHYIVNVINHGSHTLGFPGGEMEGGYVPPESAPEIACYVMKLGGHRCPHSYSRDAQMYFSSVCAGCHGLDGKGLHGTYPDLTRPTLLGIERRKIFLKGIVHPH
;
A
#
# COMPACT_ATOMS: atom_id res chain seq x y z
N MET A 1 -67.96 7.42 -7.84
CA MET A 1 -66.85 7.67 -6.89
C MET A 1 -65.52 7.05 -7.34
N THR A 2 -65.53 5.94 -8.10
CA THR A 2 -64.31 5.24 -8.57
C THR A 2 -63.48 6.05 -9.58
N VAL A 3 -64.11 6.79 -10.49
CA VAL A 3 -63.41 7.59 -11.50
C VAL A 3 -62.61 8.74 -10.87
N VAL A 4 -63.13 9.37 -9.81
CA VAL A 4 -62.46 10.47 -9.11
C VAL A 4 -61.19 9.98 -8.39
N ILE A 5 -61.24 8.79 -7.80
CA ILE A 5 -60.09 8.17 -7.12
C ILE A 5 -59.00 7.82 -8.13
N ILE A 6 -59.36 7.26 -9.29
CA ILE A 6 -58.39 6.94 -10.34
C ILE A 6 -57.72 8.21 -10.87
N VAL A 7 -58.47 9.28 -11.10
CA VAL A 7 -57.91 10.57 -11.54
C VAL A 7 -56.97 11.15 -10.49
N ALA A 8 -57.32 11.08 -9.20
CA ALA A 8 -56.46 11.56 -8.12
C ALA A 8 -55.14 10.77 -8.02
N LEU A 9 -55.18 9.44 -8.17
CA LEU A 9 -53.98 8.60 -8.13
C LEU A 9 -53.05 8.86 -9.33
N VAL A 10 -53.62 9.06 -10.52
CA VAL A 10 -52.84 9.42 -11.72
C VAL A 10 -52.20 10.80 -11.56
N LEU A 11 -52.95 11.78 -11.06
CA LEU A 11 -52.41 13.13 -10.81
C LEU A 11 -51.30 13.10 -9.75
N TYR A 12 -51.47 12.33 -8.67
CA TYR A 12 -50.44 12.17 -7.65
C TYR A 12 -49.16 11.55 -8.22
N GLY A 13 -49.28 10.46 -9.00
CA GLY A 13 -48.12 9.81 -9.64
C GLY A 13 -47.39 10.71 -10.63
N VAL A 14 -48.12 11.56 -11.37
CA VAL A 14 -47.52 12.56 -12.27
C VAL A 14 -46.76 13.63 -11.48
N ILE A 15 -47.33 14.15 -10.39
CA ILE A 15 -46.69 15.16 -9.53
C ILE A 15 -45.42 14.60 -8.89
N GLU A 16 -45.45 13.34 -8.42
CA GLU A 16 -44.29 12.68 -7.81
C GLU A 16 -43.18 12.42 -8.83
N SER A 17 -43.53 12.00 -10.06
CA SER A 17 -42.59 11.84 -11.17
C SER A 17 -41.92 13.17 -11.56
N LEU A 18 -42.68 14.27 -11.59
CA LEU A 18 -42.14 15.61 -11.84
C LEU A 18 -41.22 16.08 -10.70
N ARG A 19 -41.58 15.83 -9.43
CA ARG A 19 -40.71 16.12 -8.28
C ARG A 19 -39.39 15.36 -8.35
N LYS A 20 -39.42 14.07 -8.71
CA LYS A 20 -38.21 13.26 -8.84
C LYS A 20 -37.27 13.79 -9.94
N ARG A 21 -37.83 14.14 -11.10
CA ARG A 21 -37.06 14.77 -12.20
C ARG A 21 -36.48 16.13 -11.80
N ALA A 22 -37.21 16.95 -11.06
CA ALA A 22 -36.71 18.23 -10.56
C ALA A 22 -35.57 18.07 -9.53
N ASN A 23 -35.63 17.02 -8.70
CA ASN A 23 -34.57 16.72 -7.72
C ASN A 23 -33.31 16.15 -8.38
N GLU A 24 -33.44 15.34 -9.44
CA GLU A 24 -32.30 14.84 -10.24
C GLU A 24 -31.62 15.97 -11.04
N HIS A 25 -32.38 16.95 -11.55
CA HIS A 25 -31.83 18.08 -12.33
C HIS A 25 -31.16 19.17 -11.47
N SER A 26 -31.35 19.15 -10.14
CA SER A 26 -30.70 20.08 -9.20
C SER A 26 -29.34 19.58 -8.69
N ILE A 27 -29.00 18.31 -8.95
CA ILE A 27 -27.68 17.74 -8.65
C ILE A 27 -26.82 17.81 -9.91
N HIS A 28 -26.54 19.03 -10.36
CA HIS A 28 -25.50 19.29 -11.36
C HIS A 28 -24.70 20.52 -10.92
N GLN A 29 -23.91 20.34 -9.86
CA GLN A 29 -22.79 21.25 -9.59
C GLN A 29 -21.73 21.06 -10.68
N SER A 30 -21.42 22.13 -11.40
CA SER A 30 -20.09 22.37 -11.95
C SER A 30 -19.87 23.86 -11.96
N PRO A 31 -18.79 24.32 -11.33
CA PRO A 31 -17.59 24.51 -12.14
C PRO A 31 -16.30 24.11 -11.41
N SER A 32 -15.40 23.47 -12.14
CA SER A 32 -13.94 23.72 -12.06
C SER A 32 -13.43 24.16 -10.68
N SER A 33 -13.32 23.23 -9.75
CA SER A 33 -12.44 23.40 -8.59
C SER A 33 -11.71 22.08 -8.35
N LEU A 34 -10.40 22.15 -8.52
CA LEU A 34 -9.42 21.19 -8.04
C LEU A 34 -9.42 19.84 -8.78
N ILE A 35 -8.93 19.87 -10.03
CA ILE A 35 -7.80 18.96 -10.32
C ILE A 35 -6.68 19.40 -9.36
N SER A 36 -6.76 18.97 -8.11
CA SER A 36 -5.63 19.05 -7.21
C SER A 36 -4.60 18.11 -7.84
N LYS A 37 -3.64 18.70 -8.53
CA LYS A 37 -2.30 18.14 -8.66
C LYS A 37 -2.01 17.47 -7.31
N PRO A 38 -1.66 16.17 -7.22
CA PRO A 38 -1.58 15.48 -5.94
C PRO A 38 -0.73 16.32 -5.01
N SER A 39 -1.38 17.02 -4.08
CA SER A 39 -0.68 17.94 -3.20
C SER A 39 0.06 17.01 -2.28
N ILE A 40 1.36 16.86 -2.53
CA ILE A 40 2.22 16.06 -1.70
C ILE A 40 2.04 16.59 -0.27
N ASP A 41 1.39 15.79 0.56
CA ASP A 41 1.05 16.15 1.93
C ASP A 41 2.34 16.14 2.74
N ARG A 42 2.91 17.33 2.92
CA ARG A 42 4.20 17.53 3.59
C ARG A 42 4.15 17.10 5.05
N ASP A 43 2.99 17.17 5.69
CA ASP A 43 2.83 16.77 7.09
C ASP A 43 2.82 15.24 7.21
N LYS A 44 2.13 14.54 6.31
CA LYS A 44 2.24 13.07 6.21
C LYS A 44 3.66 12.63 5.90
N ALA A 45 4.33 13.28 4.94
CA ALA A 45 5.72 12.95 4.62
C ALA A 45 6.67 13.19 5.80
N ARG A 46 6.44 14.26 6.58
CA ARG A 46 7.20 14.54 7.79
C ARG A 46 6.94 13.50 8.88
N GLU A 47 5.70 13.05 9.05
CA GLU A 47 5.38 11.99 10.01
C GLU A 47 6.02 10.66 9.62
N GLU A 48 5.90 10.25 8.36
CA GLU A 48 6.55 9.03 7.90
C GLU A 48 8.07 9.09 8.06
N LEU A 49 8.69 10.24 7.74
CA LEU A 49 10.12 10.44 7.92
C LEU A 49 10.56 10.33 9.38
N ARG A 50 9.68 10.64 10.35
CA ARG A 50 9.98 10.43 11.79
C ARG A 50 10.02 8.96 12.18
N GLN A 51 9.28 8.11 11.47
CA GLN A 51 9.16 6.68 11.78
C GLN A 51 10.08 5.80 10.92
N ILE A 52 10.61 6.29 9.80
CA ILE A 52 11.25 5.46 8.77
C ILE A 52 12.43 4.59 9.25
N ASP A 53 13.09 4.98 10.34
CA ASP A 53 14.23 4.27 10.92
C ASP A 53 13.84 3.33 12.08
N THR A 54 12.55 3.20 12.41
CA THR A 54 12.09 2.35 13.51
C THR A 54 11.98 0.87 13.09
N PRO A 55 12.17 -0.08 14.04
CA PRO A 55 11.93 -1.50 13.78
C PRO A 55 10.51 -1.78 13.30
N GLU A 56 9.51 -1.07 13.82
CA GLU A 56 8.10 -1.20 13.43
C GLU A 56 7.89 -0.78 11.97
N TYR A 57 8.50 0.32 11.52
CA TYR A 57 8.42 0.73 10.11
C TYR A 57 9.07 -0.30 9.19
N LEU A 58 10.26 -0.80 9.55
CA LEU A 58 10.95 -1.83 8.78
C LEU A 58 10.09 -3.10 8.68
N TYR A 59 9.50 -3.55 9.79
CA TYR A 59 8.60 -4.69 9.82
C TYR A 59 7.42 -4.52 8.86
N HIS A 60 6.67 -3.41 8.99
CA HIS A 60 5.50 -3.16 8.13
C HIS A 60 5.88 -2.97 6.66
N TYR A 61 7.04 -2.37 6.39
CA TYR A 61 7.57 -2.24 5.05
C TYR A 61 7.81 -3.62 4.40
N ILE A 62 8.48 -4.54 5.10
CA ILE A 62 8.77 -5.88 4.58
C ILE A 62 7.47 -6.66 4.37
N VAL A 63 6.54 -6.64 5.34
CA VAL A 63 5.22 -7.27 5.19
C VAL A 63 4.49 -6.74 3.96
N ASN A 64 4.50 -5.41 3.77
CA ASN A 64 3.87 -4.79 2.61
C ASN A 64 4.50 -5.25 1.29
N VAL A 65 5.82 -5.32 1.21
CA VAL A 65 6.54 -5.76 0.01
C VAL A 65 6.29 -7.24 -0.29
N ILE A 66 6.22 -8.12 0.72
CA ILE A 66 5.88 -9.54 0.51
C ILE A 66 4.47 -9.70 -0.06
N ASN A 67 3.51 -8.93 0.45
CA ASN A 67 2.11 -9.05 0.06
C ASN A 67 1.78 -8.37 -1.27
N HIS A 68 2.42 -7.22 -1.56
CA HIS A 68 2.04 -6.36 -2.68
C HIS A 68 3.15 -6.14 -3.70
N GLY A 69 4.35 -6.65 -3.45
CA GLY A 69 5.50 -6.50 -4.33
C GLY A 69 6.21 -5.16 -4.25
N SER A 70 7.19 -4.97 -5.13
CA SER A 70 7.96 -3.74 -5.32
C SER A 70 8.50 -3.62 -6.75
N HIS A 71 8.22 -2.48 -7.39
CA HIS A 71 8.61 -2.18 -8.78
C HIS A 71 9.54 -0.97 -8.91
N THR A 72 10.10 -0.48 -7.80
CA THR A 72 10.79 0.83 -7.79
C THR A 72 12.32 0.71 -7.75
N LEU A 73 12.86 -0.50 -7.64
CA LEU A 73 14.30 -0.71 -7.40
C LEU A 73 15.12 -0.92 -8.67
N GLY A 74 14.52 -1.49 -9.73
CA GLY A 74 15.16 -1.66 -11.05
C GLY A 74 16.26 -2.72 -11.08
N PHE A 75 16.06 -3.84 -10.39
CA PHE A 75 17.02 -4.96 -10.41
C PHE A 75 16.94 -5.75 -11.72
N PRO A 76 18.05 -6.31 -12.24
CA PRO A 76 18.05 -7.11 -13.47
C PRO A 76 17.16 -8.36 -13.40
N GLY A 77 16.96 -8.91 -12.21
CA GLY A 77 16.09 -10.07 -11.96
C GLY A 77 14.59 -9.78 -12.08
N GLY A 78 14.22 -8.54 -12.41
CA GLY A 78 12.84 -8.12 -12.59
C GLY A 78 12.25 -7.40 -11.37
N GLU A 79 10.95 -7.14 -11.43
CA GLU A 79 10.17 -6.62 -10.31
C GLU A 79 9.90 -7.72 -9.29
N MET A 80 9.75 -7.34 -8.02
CA MET A 80 9.28 -8.27 -7.00
C MET A 80 7.76 -8.28 -7.04
N GLU A 81 7.14 -9.35 -7.51
CA GLU A 81 5.68 -9.51 -7.41
C GLU A 81 5.27 -9.79 -5.95
N GLY A 82 4.01 -9.53 -5.61
CA GLY A 82 3.44 -9.87 -4.32
C GLY A 82 2.70 -11.21 -4.36
N GLY A 83 2.41 -11.77 -3.19
CA GLY A 83 1.48 -12.91 -3.08
C GLY A 83 2.10 -14.30 -3.29
N TYR A 84 3.43 -14.42 -3.17
CA TYR A 84 4.11 -15.73 -3.14
C TYR A 84 3.75 -16.59 -1.93
N VAL A 85 3.20 -15.97 -0.89
CA VAL A 85 2.72 -16.61 0.34
C VAL A 85 1.35 -16.07 0.72
N PRO A 86 0.54 -16.81 1.51
CA PRO A 86 -0.66 -16.27 2.12
C PRO A 86 -0.34 -15.02 2.96
N PRO A 87 -1.20 -13.97 2.96
CA PRO A 87 -0.90 -12.71 3.65
C PRO A 87 -0.59 -12.85 5.14
N GLU A 88 -1.17 -13.85 5.80
CA GLU A 88 -0.95 -14.18 7.21
C GLU A 88 0.46 -14.73 7.50
N SER A 89 1.16 -15.24 6.48
CA SER A 89 2.53 -15.76 6.62
C SER A 89 3.59 -14.66 6.48
N ALA A 90 3.25 -13.54 5.85
CA ALA A 90 4.19 -12.42 5.63
C ALA A 90 4.76 -11.83 6.93
N PRO A 91 4.00 -11.64 8.03
CA PRO A 91 4.52 -11.25 9.35
C PRO A 91 5.73 -12.07 9.83
N GLU A 92 5.64 -13.40 9.77
CA GLU A 92 6.69 -14.27 10.29
C GLU A 92 7.96 -14.19 9.44
N ILE A 93 7.78 -14.19 8.11
CA ILE A 93 8.88 -14.05 7.15
C ILE A 93 9.54 -12.69 7.30
N ALA A 94 8.77 -11.61 7.52
CA ALA A 94 9.30 -10.29 7.76
C ALA A 94 10.23 -10.25 8.97
N CYS A 95 9.85 -10.90 10.08
CA CYS A 95 10.75 -11.04 11.24
C CYS A 95 12.06 -11.76 10.90
N TYR A 96 12.01 -12.83 10.10
CA TYR A 96 13.22 -13.53 9.68
C TYR A 96 14.11 -12.67 8.78
N VAL A 97 13.53 -11.95 7.82
CA VAL A 97 14.25 -11.00 6.94
C VAL A 97 14.91 -9.88 7.75
N MET A 98 14.22 -9.33 8.76
CA MET A 98 14.81 -8.35 9.68
C MET A 98 16.07 -8.90 10.37
N LYS A 99 16.04 -10.16 10.81
CA LYS A 99 17.19 -10.82 11.44
C LYS A 99 18.38 -10.96 10.49
N LEU A 100 18.14 -11.21 9.19
CA LEU A 100 19.21 -11.23 8.18
C LEU A 100 19.98 -9.90 8.14
N GLY A 101 19.27 -8.77 8.31
CA GLY A 101 19.84 -7.43 8.40
C GLY A 101 20.39 -7.04 9.79
N GLY A 102 20.42 -7.98 10.74
CA GLY A 102 20.91 -7.75 12.10
C GLY A 102 19.90 -7.08 13.05
N HIS A 103 18.63 -6.95 12.66
CA HIS A 103 17.58 -6.34 13.49
C HIS A 103 16.88 -7.36 14.39
N ARG A 104 16.33 -6.87 15.50
CA ARG A 104 15.37 -7.63 16.32
C ARG A 104 13.97 -7.42 15.77
N CYS A 105 13.16 -8.47 15.69
CA CYS A 105 11.75 -8.30 15.34
C CYS A 105 10.97 -7.74 16.53
N PRO A 106 10.08 -6.75 16.33
CA PRO A 106 9.21 -6.24 17.39
C PRO A 106 8.03 -7.19 17.72
N HIS A 107 7.80 -8.22 16.90
CA HIS A 107 6.71 -9.18 17.06
C HIS A 107 7.24 -10.60 17.29
N SER A 108 6.40 -11.44 17.92
CA SER A 108 6.66 -12.88 18.03
C SER A 108 6.50 -13.57 16.68
N TYR A 109 7.40 -14.48 16.35
CA TYR A 109 7.34 -15.30 15.14
C TYR A 109 7.83 -16.72 15.43
N SER A 110 7.37 -17.68 14.62
CA SER A 110 7.75 -19.08 14.76
C SER A 110 9.22 -19.31 14.37
N ARG A 111 9.81 -20.43 14.81
CA ARG A 111 11.12 -20.87 14.30
C ARG A 111 11.06 -21.30 12.83
N ASP A 112 9.87 -21.54 12.30
CA ASP A 112 9.63 -22.03 10.94
C ASP A 112 9.73 -20.90 9.91
N ALA A 113 9.79 -19.62 10.32
CA ALA A 113 9.99 -18.48 9.43
C ALA A 113 11.25 -18.63 8.53
N GLN A 114 12.31 -19.28 9.04
CA GLN A 114 13.49 -19.62 8.25
C GLN A 114 13.17 -20.63 7.14
N MET A 115 12.33 -21.63 7.44
CA MET A 115 11.92 -22.65 6.47
C MET A 115 11.10 -22.01 5.35
N TYR A 116 10.15 -21.14 5.69
CA TYR A 116 9.36 -20.40 4.70
C TYR A 116 10.23 -19.53 3.80
N PHE A 117 11.18 -18.78 4.37
CA PHE A 117 12.11 -18.01 3.58
C PHE A 117 12.95 -18.89 2.64
N SER A 118 13.46 -20.01 3.15
CA SER A 118 14.30 -20.94 2.38
C SER A 118 13.55 -21.61 1.23
N SER A 119 12.26 -21.91 1.41
CA SER A 119 11.45 -22.58 0.39
C SER A 119 10.88 -21.64 -0.67
N VAL A 120 10.56 -20.39 -0.31
CA VAL A 120 9.84 -19.45 -1.20
C VAL A 120 10.72 -18.29 -1.67
N CYS A 121 11.52 -17.70 -0.78
CA CYS A 121 12.21 -16.44 -1.04
C CYS A 121 13.66 -16.65 -1.53
N ALA A 122 14.31 -17.70 -1.05
CA ALA A 122 15.74 -17.94 -1.28
C ALA A 122 16.10 -18.24 -2.75
N GLY A 123 15.15 -18.63 -3.59
CA GLY A 123 15.39 -18.82 -5.03
C GLY A 123 15.87 -17.55 -5.72
N CYS A 124 15.38 -16.38 -5.30
CA CYS A 124 15.80 -15.07 -5.83
C CYS A 124 16.73 -14.34 -4.87
N HIS A 125 16.43 -14.37 -3.56
CA HIS A 125 17.21 -13.63 -2.56
C HIS A 125 18.42 -14.38 -2.00
N GLY A 126 18.65 -15.64 -2.41
CA GLY A 126 19.70 -16.49 -1.87
C GLY A 126 19.37 -17.04 -0.48
N LEU A 127 19.95 -18.19 -0.13
CA LEU A 127 19.78 -18.80 1.20
C LEU A 127 20.35 -17.93 2.34
N ASP A 128 21.37 -17.13 2.04
CA ASP A 128 21.96 -16.18 2.99
C ASP A 128 21.35 -14.77 2.89
N GLY A 129 20.35 -14.57 2.02
CA GLY A 129 19.65 -13.30 1.85
C GLY A 129 20.42 -12.22 1.10
N LYS A 130 21.62 -12.50 0.58
CA LYS A 130 22.47 -11.48 -0.07
C LYS A 130 22.07 -11.16 -1.52
N GLY A 131 21.04 -11.82 -2.04
CA GLY A 131 20.71 -11.80 -3.45
C GLY A 131 21.74 -12.56 -4.30
N LEU A 132 21.57 -12.49 -5.62
CA LEU A 132 22.42 -13.21 -6.57
C LEU A 132 23.27 -12.22 -7.38
N HIS A 133 24.43 -11.84 -6.84
CA HIS A 133 25.43 -10.98 -7.52
C HIS A 133 24.85 -9.67 -8.11
N GLY A 134 23.92 -9.03 -7.40
CA GLY A 134 23.28 -7.80 -7.86
C GLY A 134 22.10 -7.99 -8.81
N THR A 135 21.77 -9.23 -9.19
CA THR A 135 20.54 -9.55 -9.93
C THR A 135 19.28 -9.33 -9.08
N TYR A 136 19.39 -9.56 -7.76
CA TYR A 136 18.33 -9.38 -6.76
C TYR A 136 18.87 -8.61 -5.55
N PRO A 137 18.03 -7.91 -4.77
CA PRO A 137 18.48 -7.10 -3.64
C PRO A 137 19.09 -7.93 -2.52
N ASP A 138 20.12 -7.35 -1.90
CA ASP A 138 20.72 -7.81 -0.64
C ASP A 138 19.83 -7.41 0.55
N LEU A 139 19.23 -8.41 1.19
CA LEU A 139 18.36 -8.29 2.36
C LEU A 139 19.14 -8.27 3.69
N THR A 140 20.46 -8.50 3.68
CA THR A 140 21.32 -8.51 4.87
C THR A 140 21.82 -7.12 5.25
N ARG A 141 21.44 -6.10 4.47
CA ARG A 141 21.80 -4.71 4.73
C ARG A 141 21.15 -4.20 6.02
N PRO A 142 21.87 -3.42 6.87
CA PRO A 142 21.27 -2.75 8.02
C PRO A 142 20.12 -1.80 7.65
N THR A 143 20.15 -1.23 6.45
CA THR A 143 19.03 -0.49 5.87
C THR A 143 18.78 -1.02 4.47
N LEU A 144 17.58 -1.55 4.26
CA LEU A 144 17.16 -2.05 2.94
C LEU A 144 17.16 -0.91 1.92
N LEU A 145 17.55 -1.22 0.68
CA LEU A 145 17.65 -0.22 -0.39
C LEU A 145 16.34 0.56 -0.60
N GLY A 146 15.19 -0.11 -0.47
CA GLY A 146 13.90 0.54 -0.63
C GLY A 146 13.55 1.52 0.49
N ILE A 147 13.94 1.22 1.74
CA ILE A 147 13.84 2.15 2.87
C ILE A 147 14.73 3.37 2.62
N GLU A 148 15.96 3.14 2.17
CA GLU A 148 16.91 4.21 1.85
C GLU A 148 16.37 5.16 0.77
N ARG A 149 15.86 4.61 -0.34
CA ARG A 149 15.23 5.41 -1.41
C ARG A 149 14.00 6.16 -0.91
N ARG A 150 13.15 5.52 -0.09
CA ARG A 150 11.97 6.18 0.50
C ARG A 150 12.38 7.34 1.41
N LYS A 151 13.43 7.17 2.22
CA LYS A 151 13.96 8.22 3.10
C LYS A 151 14.47 9.42 2.32
N ILE A 152 15.19 9.19 1.22
CA ILE A 152 15.66 10.27 0.33
C ILE A 152 14.47 11.02 -0.27
N PHE A 153 13.48 10.30 -0.79
CA PHE A 153 12.25 10.89 -1.33
C PHE A 153 11.50 11.74 -0.30
N LEU A 154 11.28 11.23 0.90
CA LEU A 154 10.61 11.96 1.98
C LEU A 154 11.38 13.22 2.38
N LYS A 155 12.71 13.17 2.45
CA LYS A 155 13.54 14.36 2.71
C LYS A 155 13.37 15.44 1.64
N GLY A 156 13.31 15.06 0.36
CA GLY A 156 13.07 16.01 -0.74
C GLY A 156 11.71 16.70 -0.65
N ILE A 157 10.70 16.03 -0.08
CA ILE A 157 9.38 16.61 0.19
C ILE A 157 9.41 17.56 1.38
N VAL A 158 10.05 17.13 2.49
CA VAL A 158 10.06 17.88 3.75
C VAL A 158 10.97 19.10 3.65
N HIS A 159 12.09 19.01 2.92
CA HIS A 159 13.11 20.03 2.75
C HIS A 159 13.38 20.33 1.25
N PRO A 160 12.43 20.97 0.54
CA PRO A 160 12.63 21.36 -0.85
C PRO A 160 13.71 22.45 -0.95
N HIS A 161 14.61 22.31 -1.92
CA HIS A 161 15.62 23.31 -2.28
C HIS A 161 15.03 24.42 -3.14
#